data_AF-A0A0K0X2H1-F1
#
_entry.id   AF-A0A0K0X2H1-F1
#
_cell.length_a   1.000
_cell.length_b   1.000
_cell.length_c   1.000
_cell.angle_alpha   90.00
_cell.angle_beta   90.00
_cell.angle_gamma   90.00
#
_symmetry.space_group_name_H-M   'P 1'
#
loop_
_entity.id
_entity.type
_entity.pdbx_description
1 polymer ?
#
loop_
_entity_poly.entity_id
_entity_poly.type
_entity_poly.pdbx_seq_one_letter_code
_entity_poly.pdbx_strand_id
1 'polypeptide(L)'
;MATSQGLSVNTRELGDAATRLDAIADRLESLLRAEEAALNTVPVGRDEVSVRASSTLNEVHASYAKSAALGVTELREVAAALRSSAGNVAAADAEFAV
;
A
#
# COMPACT_ATOMS: atom_id res chain seq x y z
N MET A 1 -14.40 35.51 5.99
CA MET A 1 -15.31 34.63 6.76
C MET A 1 -15.09 33.23 6.25
N ALA A 2 -14.63 32.31 7.09
CA ALA A 2 -14.42 30.92 6.69
C ALA A 2 -15.79 30.28 6.47
N THR A 3 -16.07 29.86 5.24
CA THR A 3 -17.26 29.09 4.92
C THR A 3 -17.09 27.71 5.53
N SER A 4 -17.68 27.49 6.69
CA SER A 4 -17.87 26.15 7.24
C SER A 4 -18.89 25.43 6.37
N GLN A 5 -18.46 24.81 5.27
CA GLN A 5 -19.23 23.75 4.64
C GLN A 5 -19.38 22.66 5.72
N GLY A 6 -20.62 22.41 6.16
CA GLY A 6 -20.89 21.42 7.19
C GLY A 6 -20.21 20.11 6.84
N LEU A 7 -19.29 19.67 7.70
CA LEU A 7 -18.57 18.42 7.54
C LEU A 7 -19.59 17.27 7.66
N SER A 8 -19.94 16.66 6.52
CA SER A 8 -20.74 15.42 6.48
C SER A 8 -19.79 14.27 6.24
N VAL A 9 -19.62 13.39 7.24
CA VAL A 9 -18.74 12.22 7.17
C VAL A 9 -19.56 10.95 7.27
N ASN A 10 -19.48 10.10 6.24
CA ASN A 10 -20.05 8.76 6.28
C ASN A 10 -19.00 7.77 6.83
N THR A 11 -19.07 7.47 8.12
CA THR A 11 -18.11 6.58 8.81
C THR A 11 -18.09 5.16 8.23
N ARG A 12 -19.20 4.68 7.67
CA ARG A 12 -19.27 3.38 6.98
C ARG A 12 -18.43 3.40 5.70
N GLU A 13 -18.55 4.45 4.88
CA GLU A 13 -17.76 4.58 3.66
C GLU A 13 -16.26 4.67 3.96
N LEU A 14 -15.85 5.32 5.06
CA LEU A 14 -14.45 5.34 5.50
C LEU A 14 -13.95 3.93 5.89
N GLY A 15 -14.77 3.15 6.59
CA GLY A 15 -14.46 1.76 6.93
C GLY A 15 -14.36 0.85 5.70
N ASP A 16 -15.26 1.02 4.73
CA ASP A 16 -15.22 0.28 3.47
C ASP A 16 -13.98 0.64 2.64
N ALA A 17 -13.62 1.92 2.58
CA ALA A 17 -12.42 2.39 1.90
C ALA A 17 -11.15 1.82 2.54
N ALA A 18 -11.05 1.82 3.87
CA ALA A 18 -9.95 1.20 4.60
C ALA A 18 -9.82 -0.30 4.28
N THR A 19 -10.94 -1.03 4.29
CA THR A 19 -10.97 -2.46 3.97
C THR A 19 -10.48 -2.74 2.54
N ARG A 20 -10.84 -1.88 1.58
CA ARG A 20 -10.38 -2.00 0.19
C ARG A 20 -8.88 -1.75 0.07
N LEU A 21 -8.34 -0.76 0.80
CA LEU A 21 -6.90 -0.50 0.83
C LEU A 21 -6.12 -1.68 1.41
N ASP A 22 -6.60 -2.26 2.51
CA ASP A 22 -6.01 -3.47 3.11
C ASP A 22 -6.01 -4.64 2.11
N ALA A 23 -7.13 -4.86 1.38
CA ALA A 23 -7.21 -5.90 0.36
C ALA A 23 -6.26 -5.67 -0.83
N ILE A 24 -6.04 -4.43 -1.25
CA ILE A 24 -5.05 -4.08 -2.28
C ILE A 24 -3.64 -4.37 -1.77
N ALA A 25 -3.33 -3.99 -0.53
CA ALA A 25 -2.04 -4.22 0.10
C ALA A 25 -1.72 -5.73 0.18
N ASP A 26 -2.68 -6.54 0.61
CA ASP A 26 -2.54 -8.00 0.70
C ASP A 26 -2.36 -8.65 -0.68
N ARG A 27 -3.11 -8.17 -1.69
CA ARG A 27 -2.95 -8.66 -3.06
C ARG A 27 -1.58 -8.32 -3.62
N LEU A 28 -1.08 -7.11 -3.39
CA LEU A 28 0.26 -6.71 -3.83
C LEU A 28 1.34 -7.55 -3.16
N GLU A 29 1.26 -7.72 -1.84
CA GLU A 29 2.21 -8.55 -1.08
C GLU A 29 2.21 -10.01 -1.56
N SER A 30 1.01 -10.58 -1.79
CA SER A 30 0.87 -11.95 -2.31
C SER A 30 1.49 -12.11 -3.70
N LEU A 31 1.28 -11.15 -4.61
CA LEU A 31 1.82 -11.22 -5.96
C LEU A 31 3.34 -11.09 -5.96
N LEU A 32 3.89 -10.17 -5.17
CA LEU A 32 5.35 -9.98 -5.07
C LEU A 32 6.05 -11.24 -4.55
N ARG A 33 5.48 -11.88 -3.53
CA ARG A 33 6.00 -13.15 -3.00
C ARG A 33 5.89 -14.30 -4.01
N ALA A 34 4.78 -14.36 -4.76
CA ALA A 34 4.59 -15.42 -5.75
C ALA A 34 5.60 -15.34 -6.90
N GLU A 35 5.98 -14.12 -7.30
CA GLU A 35 6.88 -13.88 -8.43
C GLU A 35 8.36 -13.74 -8.03
N GLU A 36 8.69 -13.77 -6.74
CA GLU A 36 10.05 -13.53 -6.22
C GLU A 36 11.11 -14.42 -6.90
N ALA A 37 10.80 -15.71 -7.08
CA ALA A 37 11.71 -16.65 -7.74
C ALA A 37 11.87 -16.38 -9.25
N ALA A 38 10.81 -15.90 -9.92
CA ALA A 38 10.83 -15.62 -11.36
C ALA A 38 11.60 -14.34 -11.71
N LEU A 39 11.76 -13.44 -10.74
CA LEU A 39 12.42 -12.15 -10.93
C LEU A 39 13.95 -12.19 -10.74
N ASN A 40 14.49 -13.32 -10.27
CA ASN A 40 15.93 -13.55 -10.20
C ASN A 40 16.46 -14.04 -11.55
N THR A 41 17.15 -13.15 -12.26
CA THR A 41 17.72 -13.45 -13.58
C THR A 41 19.11 -14.04 -13.47
N VAL A 42 19.39 -15.03 -14.32
CA VAL A 42 20.73 -15.61 -14.50
C VAL A 42 21.32 -15.13 -15.83
N PRO A 43 22.66 -14.94 -15.92
CA PRO A 43 23.31 -14.62 -17.19
C PRO A 43 23.00 -15.69 -18.24
N VAL A 44 22.55 -15.27 -19.43
CA VAL A 44 22.31 -16.18 -20.57
C VAL A 44 23.61 -16.67 -21.23
N GLY A 45 24.73 -16.01 -20.92
CA GLY A 45 26.06 -16.29 -21.45
C GLY A 45 27.16 -15.86 -20.47
N ARG A 46 28.40 -16.22 -20.80
CA ARG A 46 29.59 -15.86 -20.01
C ARG A 46 30.24 -14.55 -20.42
N ASP A 47 29.72 -13.91 -21.48
CA ASP A 47 30.19 -12.61 -21.91
C ASP A 47 29.81 -11.52 -20.90
N GLU A 48 30.56 -10.44 -20.90
CA GLU A 48 30.37 -9.33 -19.96
C GLU A 48 29.00 -8.67 -20.08
N VAL A 49 28.41 -8.68 -21.29
CA VAL A 49 27.10 -8.06 -21.53
C VAL A 49 26.01 -8.91 -20.87
N SER A 50 26.03 -10.22 -21.06
CA SER A 50 25.11 -11.15 -20.40
C SER A 50 25.18 -11.06 -18.87
N VAL A 51 26.40 -11.02 -18.31
CA VAL A 51 26.59 -10.89 -16.87
C VAL A 51 26.06 -9.54 -16.39
N ARG A 52 26.44 -8.43 -17.04
CA ARG A 52 26.00 -7.09 -16.66
C ARG A 52 24.49 -6.90 -16.78
N ALA A 53 23.88 -7.41 -17.85
CA ALA A 53 22.44 -7.36 -18.06
C ALA A 53 21.69 -8.06 -16.92
N SER A 54 22.10 -9.28 -16.54
CA SER A 54 21.49 -9.98 -15.41
C SER A 54 21.68 -9.25 -14.07
N SER A 55 22.87 -8.66 -13.83
CA SER A 55 23.14 -7.85 -12.64
C SER A 55 22.20 -6.65 -12.56
N THR A 56 22.08 -5.89 -13.65
CA THR A 56 21.19 -4.72 -13.69
C THR A 56 19.73 -5.10 -13.51
N LEU A 57 19.27 -6.20 -14.11
CA LEU A 57 17.90 -6.68 -13.92
C LEU A 57 17.63 -7.06 -12.46
N ASN A 58 18.59 -7.72 -11.79
CA ASN A 58 18.48 -8.08 -10.39
C ASN A 58 18.52 -6.85 -9.46
N GLU A 59 19.32 -5.83 -9.79
CA GLU A 59 19.32 -4.54 -9.07
C GLU A 59 17.98 -3.80 -9.22
N VAL A 60 17.40 -3.78 -10.43
CA VAL A 60 16.07 -3.22 -10.68
C VAL A 60 15.01 -3.99 -9.90
N HIS A 61 15.07 -5.33 -9.91
CA HIS A 61 14.18 -6.17 -9.13
C HIS A 61 14.25 -5.84 -7.63
N ALA A 62 15.46 -5.75 -7.05
CA ALA A 62 15.64 -5.43 -5.64
C ALA A 62 15.09 -4.03 -5.28
N SER A 63 15.34 -3.03 -6.12
CA SER A 63 14.81 -1.68 -5.95
C SER A 63 13.28 -1.64 -6.03
N TYR A 64 12.71 -2.37 -7.00
CA TYR A 64 11.27 -2.51 -7.17
C TYR A 64 10.62 -3.20 -5.96
N ALA A 65 11.17 -4.33 -5.50
CA ALA A 65 10.67 -5.05 -4.33
C ALA A 65 10.66 -4.17 -3.08
N LYS A 66 11.73 -3.39 -2.86
CA LYS A 66 11.81 -2.42 -1.76
C LYS A 66 10.73 -1.34 -1.87
N SER A 67 10.58 -0.75 -3.05
CA SER A 67 9.59 0.31 -3.30
C SER A 67 8.16 -0.21 -3.13
N ALA A 68 7.89 -1.44 -3.59
CA ALA A 68 6.59 -2.06 -3.47
C ALA A 68 6.26 -2.43 -2.01
N ALA A 69 7.23 -2.91 -1.23
CA ALA A 69 7.07 -3.13 0.20
C ALA A 69 6.74 -1.83 0.96
N LEU A 70 7.41 -0.73 0.62
CA LEU A 70 7.06 0.59 1.17
C LEU A 70 5.62 0.98 0.79
N GLY A 71 5.22 0.82 -0.47
CA GLY A 71 3.86 1.10 -0.91
C GLY A 71 2.80 0.28 -0.18
N VAL A 72 3.06 -1.00 0.11
CA VAL A 72 2.18 -1.85 0.93
C VAL A 72 2.03 -1.29 2.35
N THR A 73 3.12 -0.85 2.96
CA THR A 73 3.09 -0.20 4.28
C THR A 73 2.24 1.07 4.25
N GLU A 74 2.47 1.95 3.27
CA GLU A 74 1.70 3.21 3.13
C GLU A 74 0.20 2.94 2.95
N LEU A 75 -0.19 1.94 2.15
CA LEU A 75 -1.60 1.56 1.99
C LEU A 75 -2.24 1.15 3.32
N ARG A 76 -1.51 0.37 4.14
CA ARG A 76 -1.96 -0.07 5.47
C ARG A 76 -2.03 1.10 6.46
N GLU A 77 -1.10 2.05 6.38
CA GLU A 77 -1.12 3.26 7.21
C GLU A 77 -2.31 4.17 6.87
N VAL A 78 -2.58 4.38 5.59
CA VAL A 78 -3.76 5.14 5.15
C VAL A 78 -5.05 4.43 5.59
N ALA A 79 -5.14 3.10 5.45
CA ALA A 79 -6.29 2.33 5.94
C ALA A 79 -6.48 2.48 7.46
N ALA A 80 -5.39 2.44 8.24
CA ALA A 80 -5.43 2.66 9.68
C ALA A 80 -5.87 4.10 10.03
N ALA A 81 -5.40 5.10 9.29
CA ALA A 81 -5.80 6.49 9.46
C ALA A 81 -7.30 6.70 9.18
N LEU A 82 -7.84 6.08 8.13
CA LEU A 82 -9.27 6.12 7.80
C LEU A 82 -10.12 5.49 8.92
N ARG A 83 -9.70 4.33 9.45
CA ARG A 83 -10.38 3.67 10.58
C ARG A 83 -10.33 4.52 11.85
N SER A 84 -9.18 5.14 12.13
CA SER A 84 -9.03 6.07 13.26
C SER A 84 -9.94 7.29 13.12
N SER A 85 -9.98 7.90 11.93
CA SER A 85 -10.87 9.02 11.64
C SER A 85 -12.35 8.66 11.82
N ALA A 86 -12.78 7.50 11.30
CA ALA A 86 -14.14 7.01 11.47
C ALA A 86 -14.51 6.79 12.95
N GLY A 87 -13.58 6.22 13.73
CA GLY A 87 -13.75 6.01 15.17
C GLY A 87 -13.86 7.33 15.95
N ASN A 88 -13.02 8.31 15.63
CA ASN A 88 -13.04 9.62 16.28
C ASN A 88 -14.34 10.38 16.00
N VAL A 89 -14.86 10.31 14.77
CA VAL A 89 -16.16 10.92 14.41
C VAL A 89 -17.30 10.24 15.17
N ALA A 90 -17.33 8.91 15.20
CA ALA A 90 -18.36 8.16 15.93
C ALA A 90 -18.34 8.43 17.44
N ALA A 91 -17.15 8.60 18.04
CA ALA A 91 -17.01 8.95 19.44
C ALA A 91 -17.51 10.37 19.74
N ALA A 92 -17.20 11.34 18.87
CA ALA A 92 -17.71 12.70 19.00
C ALA A 92 -19.24 12.75 18.89
N ASP A 93 -19.84 12.04 17.93
CA ASP A 93 -21.30 11.97 17.80
C ASP A 93 -21.97 11.39 19.06
N ALA A 94 -21.34 10.39 19.70
CA ALA A 94 -21.86 9.79 20.93
C ALA A 94 -21.78 10.75 22.13
N GLU A 95 -20.78 11.62 22.20
CA GLU A 95 -20.65 12.65 23.25
C GLU A 95 -21.77 13.70 23.15
N PHE A 96 -22.18 14.09 21.94
CA PHE A 96 -23.27 15.05 21.74
C PHE A 96 -24.68 14.46 21.88
N ALA A 97 -24.81 13.14 21.92
CA ALA A 97 -26.09 12.45 22.08
C ALA A 97 -26.52 12.26 23.56
N VAL A 98 -25.67 12.67 24.52
CA VAL A 98 -25.90 12.65 25.97
C VAL A 98 -26.37 14.02 26.44
#